data_AF-A0A915EIB0-F1
#
_entry.id   AF-A0A915EIB0-F1
#
_cell.length_a   1.000
_cell.length_b   1.000
_cell.length_c   1.000
_cell.angle_alpha   90.00
_cell.angle_beta   90.00
_cell.angle_gamma   90.00
#
_symmetry.space_group_name_H-M   'P 1'
#
loop_
_entity.id
_entity.type
_entity.pdbx_description
1 polymer ?
#
loop_
_entity_poly.entity_id
_entity_poly.type
_entity_poly.pdbx_seq_one_letter_code
_entity_poly.pdbx_strand_id
1 'polypeptide(L)'
;MELAGSDIALHFNPRFRHFSEHTIVLNTSRHGDWQTEERHKNKLSIGDTFCLRISLHHNHFLVELNDRHICHYQHRIPPNKITHLEIEGDVSVQRVKLINCEKYAYSTPAPVPTHRYAVSSTHVSSCTTCLHYSPAPTAYPPAPPPTYGIRCPFRAIPM
;
A
#
# COMPACT_ATOMS: atom_id res chain seq x y z
N MET A 1 -15.62 -9.45 -16.50
CA MET A 1 -14.85 -8.34 -15.92
C MET A 1 -13.64 -8.96 -15.26
N GLU A 2 -12.50 -8.82 -15.92
CA GLU A 2 -11.21 -9.31 -15.44
C GLU A 2 -10.90 -8.59 -14.13
N LEU A 3 -10.62 -9.34 -13.07
CA LEU A 3 -10.16 -8.77 -11.80
C LEU A 3 -8.78 -8.18 -12.11
N ALA A 4 -8.71 -6.87 -12.34
CA ALA A 4 -7.46 -6.17 -12.58
C ALA A 4 -6.46 -6.58 -11.49
N GLY A 5 -5.35 -7.19 -11.90
CA GLY A 5 -4.29 -7.63 -11.00
C GLY A 5 -3.88 -6.47 -10.10
N SER A 6 -3.69 -6.74 -8.82
CA SER A 6 -3.25 -5.72 -7.86
C SER A 6 -1.95 -5.07 -8.32
N ASP A 7 -1.90 -3.74 -8.29
CA ASP A 7 -0.70 -2.99 -8.65
C ASP A 7 0.52 -3.44 -7.82
N ILE A 8 1.68 -3.56 -8.48
CA ILE A 8 2.96 -3.90 -7.84
C ILE A 8 3.85 -2.67 -7.85
N ALA A 9 4.03 -2.05 -6.69
CA ALA A 9 4.85 -0.84 -6.56
C ALA A 9 6.34 -1.09 -6.85
N LEU A 10 6.87 -2.22 -6.36
CA LEU A 10 8.24 -2.67 -6.59
C LEU A 10 8.25 -4.20 -6.71
N HIS A 11 8.63 -4.69 -7.88
CA HIS A 11 8.93 -6.09 -8.14
C HIS A 11 10.45 -6.26 -8.19
N PHE A 12 11.03 -6.94 -7.19
CA PHE A 12 12.45 -7.26 -7.14
C PHE A 12 12.65 -8.70 -7.64
N ASN A 13 13.25 -8.85 -8.83
CA ASN A 13 13.34 -10.14 -9.52
C ASN A 13 14.78 -10.49 -9.90
N PRO A 14 15.53 -11.17 -9.01
CA PRO A 14 16.80 -11.78 -9.36
C PRO A 14 16.58 -12.91 -10.36
N ARG A 15 17.19 -12.78 -11.55
CA ARG A 15 17.18 -13.80 -12.59
C ARG A 15 18.55 -14.49 -12.62
N PHE A 16 18.53 -15.82 -12.57
CA PHE A 16 19.72 -16.67 -12.58
C PHE A 16 19.82 -17.55 -13.84
N ARG A 17 18.83 -17.53 -14.75
CA ARG A 17 18.73 -18.51 -15.84
C ARG A 17 18.31 -17.94 -17.20
N HIS A 18 18.72 -18.71 -18.22
CA HIS A 18 18.73 -18.50 -19.67
C HIS A 18 19.86 -17.58 -20.20
N PHE A 19 20.64 -18.10 -21.17
CA PHE A 19 21.67 -17.38 -21.94
C PHE A 19 22.60 -16.47 -21.11
N SER A 20 23.09 -16.95 -19.97
CA SER A 20 24.04 -16.22 -19.12
C SER A 20 23.45 -15.02 -18.37
N GLU A 21 22.12 -14.91 -18.26
CA GLU A 21 21.51 -13.82 -17.48
C GLU A 21 21.78 -14.00 -15.98
N HIS A 22 22.47 -13.02 -15.41
CA HIS A 22 22.79 -12.91 -13.99
C HIS A 22 22.52 -11.48 -13.53
N THR A 23 21.24 -11.12 -13.52
CA THR A 23 20.76 -9.74 -13.39
C THR A 23 19.63 -9.67 -12.39
N ILE A 24 19.60 -8.62 -11.58
CA ILE A 24 18.43 -8.24 -10.79
C ILE A 24 17.61 -7.27 -11.63
N VAL A 25 16.36 -7.62 -11.91
CA VAL A 25 15.41 -6.76 -12.61
C VAL A 25 14.44 -6.16 -11.60
N LEU A 26 14.28 -4.85 -11.66
CA LEU A 26 13.32 -4.09 -10.87
C LEU A 26 12.26 -3.51 -11.79
N ASN A 27 10.99 -3.63 -11.41
CA ASN A 27 9.90 -3.03 -12.17
C ASN A 27 8.69 -2.70 -11.30
N THR A 28 7.74 -2.00 -11.89
CA THR A 28 6.40 -1.74 -11.36
C THR A 28 5.41 -2.35 -12.34
N SER A 29 4.35 -2.98 -11.82
CA SER A 29 3.17 -3.33 -12.61
C SER A 29 2.00 -2.44 -12.20
N ARG A 30 1.34 -1.82 -13.17
CA ARG A 30 0.18 -0.95 -12.96
C ARG A 30 -0.95 -1.45 -13.83
N HIS A 31 -2.09 -1.76 -13.22
CA HIS A 31 -3.25 -2.33 -13.91
C HIS A 31 -2.92 -3.61 -14.71
N GLY A 32 -1.94 -4.39 -14.24
CA GLY A 32 -1.43 -5.58 -14.92
C GLY A 32 -0.29 -5.32 -15.90
N ASP A 33 -0.02 -4.07 -16.28
CA ASP A 33 1.02 -3.72 -17.26
C ASP A 33 2.37 -3.42 -16.61
N TRP A 34 3.37 -4.20 -16.99
CA TRP A 34 4.76 -3.96 -16.63
C TRP A 34 5.29 -2.68 -17.25
N GLN A 35 5.94 -1.86 -16.43
CA GLN A 35 6.57 -0.61 -16.86
C GLN A 35 8.00 -0.86 -17.36
N THR A 36 8.82 0.20 -17.49
CA THR A 36 10.22 0.06 -17.93
C THR A 36 11.09 -0.66 -16.90
N GLU A 37 11.80 -1.72 -17.32
CA GLU A 37 12.72 -2.45 -16.44
C GLU A 37 13.94 -1.60 -16.03
N GLU A 38 14.34 -1.68 -14.76
CA GLU A 38 15.65 -1.26 -14.27
C GLU A 38 16.49 -2.50 -13.98
N ARG A 39 17.70 -2.58 -14.55
CA ARG A 39 18.55 -3.78 -14.51
C ARG A 39 19.83 -3.50 -13.74
N HIS A 40 20.16 -4.38 -12.80
CA HIS A 40 21.34 -4.28 -11.95
C HIS A 40 22.12 -5.59 -11.90
N LYS A 41 23.42 -5.50 -11.61
CA LYS A 41 24.26 -6.69 -11.42
C LYS A 41 23.72 -7.55 -10.27
N ASN A 42 23.47 -8.83 -10.54
CA ASN A 42 23.12 -9.78 -9.49
C ASN A 42 24.38 -10.15 -8.67
N LYS A 43 24.24 -10.15 -7.34
CA LYS A 43 25.29 -10.50 -6.38
C LYS A 43 24.90 -11.71 -5.52
N LEU A 44 23.78 -12.34 -5.84
CA LEU A 44 23.32 -13.56 -5.19
C LEU A 44 23.98 -14.78 -5.83
N SER A 45 24.21 -15.81 -5.03
CA SER A 45 24.59 -17.14 -5.51
C SER A 45 23.49 -18.13 -5.13
N ILE A 46 23.29 -19.15 -5.96
CA ILE A 46 22.38 -20.26 -5.64
C ILE A 46 22.95 -21.03 -4.44
N GLY A 47 22.11 -21.26 -3.42
CA GLY A 47 22.49 -21.98 -2.20
C GLY A 47 23.02 -21.11 -1.06
N ASP A 48 23.42 -19.86 -1.34
CA ASP A 48 23.91 -18.94 -0.31
C ASP A 48 22.75 -18.25 0.42
N THR A 49 22.95 -17.99 1.72
CA THR A 49 22.03 -17.12 2.48
C THR A 49 22.27 -15.66 2.11
N PHE A 50 21.19 -14.87 2.04
CA PHE A 50 21.28 -13.44 1.79
C PHE A 50 20.36 -12.63 2.70
N CYS A 51 20.66 -11.35 2.85
CA CYS A 51 19.80 -10.36 3.50
C CYS A 51 19.42 -9.27 2.50
N LEU A 52 18.13 -9.21 2.14
CA LEU A 52 17.55 -8.13 1.35
C LEU A 52 16.93 -7.11 2.30
N ARG A 53 17.35 -5.85 2.17
CA ARG A 53 16.78 -4.72 2.90
C ARG A 53 16.23 -3.70 1.91
N ILE A 54 14.94 -3.38 2.07
CA ILE A 54 14.24 -2.39 1.27
C ILE A 54 13.80 -1.29 2.24
N SER A 55 14.38 -0.10 2.10
CA SER A 55 14.09 1.04 2.97
C SER A 55 13.24 2.05 2.21
N LEU A 56 12.13 2.47 2.81
CA LEU A 56 11.25 3.48 2.23
C LEU A 56 11.80 4.89 2.51
N HIS A 57 12.19 5.60 1.46
CA HIS A 57 12.52 7.03 1.51
C HIS A 57 11.39 7.86 0.87
N HIS A 58 11.49 9.19 0.98
CA HIS A 58 10.47 10.11 0.48
C HIS A 58 10.17 9.95 -1.02
N ASN A 59 11.20 9.78 -1.85
CA ASN A 59 11.10 9.73 -3.31
C ASN A 59 11.48 8.38 -3.94
N HIS A 60 12.07 7.46 -3.17
CA HIS A 60 12.55 6.18 -3.70
C HIS A 60 12.53 5.05 -2.65
N PHE A 61 12.69 3.81 -3.11
CA PHE A 61 13.16 2.70 -2.30
C PHE A 61 14.68 2.62 -2.37
N LEU A 62 15.33 2.59 -1.21
CA LEU A 62 16.73 2.20 -1.11
C LEU A 62 16.79 0.67 -1.00
N VAL A 63 17.39 0.04 -2.01
CA VAL A 63 17.52 -1.42 -2.10
C VAL A 63 18.95 -1.82 -1.81
N GLU A 64 19.11 -2.68 -0.81
CA GLU A 64 20.40 -3.17 -0.33
C GLU A 64 20.38 -4.69 -0.19
N LEU A 65 21.49 -5.31 -0.59
CA LEU A 65 21.68 -6.74 -0.55
C LEU A 65 22.99 -7.07 0.17
N ASN A 66 22.92 -7.88 1.23
CA ASN A 66 24.05 -8.20 2.09
C ASN A 66 24.79 -6.95 2.58
N ASP A 67 24.03 -5.97 3.08
CA ASP A 67 24.49 -4.65 3.54
C ASP A 67 25.24 -3.82 2.49
N ARG A 68 25.10 -4.16 1.20
CA ARG A 68 25.66 -3.41 0.08
C ARG A 68 24.55 -2.78 -0.76
N HIS A 69 24.76 -1.51 -1.10
CA HIS A 69 23.88 -0.78 -2.01
C HIS A 69 23.72 -1.49 -3.37
N ILE A 70 22.48 -1.55 -3.84
CA ILE A 70 22.12 -1.98 -5.20
C ILE A 70 21.65 -0.77 -6.01
N CYS A 71 20.60 -0.06 -5.56
CA CYS A 71 20.06 1.11 -6.25
C CYS A 71 19.13 1.97 -5.39
N HIS A 72 18.76 3.13 -5.94
CA HIS A 72 17.62 3.95 -5.53
C HIS A 72 16.50 3.83 -6.56
N TYR A 73 15.50 2.99 -6.30
CA TYR A 73 14.38 2.78 -7.22
C TYR A 73 13.32 3.85 -6.99
N GLN A 74 13.12 4.75 -7.96
CA GLN A 74 12.18 5.87 -7.82
C GLN A 74 10.75 5.37 -7.65
N HIS A 75 9.98 6.03 -6.78
CA HIS A 75 8.58 5.68 -6.56
C HIS A 75 7.77 5.90 -7.83
N ARG A 76 7.38 4.81 -8.48
CA ARG A 76 6.40 4.87 -9.55
C ARG A 76 5.00 4.81 -9.01
N ILE A 77 4.74 4.17 -7.86
CA ILE A 77 3.45 4.17 -7.17
C ILE A 77 3.60 4.89 -5.82
N PRO A 78 2.62 5.72 -5.41
CA PRO A 78 2.65 6.37 -4.10
C PRO A 78 2.83 5.35 -2.97
N PRO A 79 3.82 5.54 -2.06
CA PRO A 79 4.09 4.57 -1.00
C PRO A 79 2.92 4.26 -0.06
N ASN A 80 2.02 5.21 0.13
CA ASN A 80 0.82 5.05 0.96
C ASN A 80 -0.21 4.05 0.37
N LYS A 81 -0.07 3.64 -0.90
CA LYS A 81 -0.91 2.60 -1.51
C LYS A 81 -0.38 1.18 -1.27
N ILE A 82 0.83 1.05 -0.74
CA ILE A 82 1.48 -0.25 -0.53
C ILE A 82 0.92 -0.87 0.74
N THR A 83 0.37 -2.06 0.62
CA THR A 83 -0.38 -2.72 1.70
C THR A 83 0.17 -4.10 2.04
N HIS A 84 0.88 -4.74 1.13
CA HIS A 84 1.33 -6.12 1.26
C HIS A 84 2.75 -6.28 0.73
N LEU A 85 3.45 -7.27 1.28
CA LEU A 85 4.72 -7.80 0.77
C LEU A 85 4.46 -9.24 0.32
N GLU A 86 4.82 -9.54 -0.92
CA GLU A 86 4.77 -10.87 -1.49
C GLU A 86 6.19 -11.37 -1.75
N ILE A 87 6.45 -12.63 -1.41
CA ILE A 87 7.73 -13.30 -1.66
C ILE A 87 7.39 -14.61 -2.36
N GLU A 88 7.85 -14.75 -3.60
CA GLU A 88 7.60 -15.89 -4.46
C GLU A 88 8.90 -16.33 -5.16
N GLY A 89 8.94 -17.58 -5.61
CA GLY A 89 10.03 -18.17 -6.37
C GLY A 89 10.87 -19.15 -5.55
N ASP A 90 12.03 -19.51 -6.10
CA ASP A 90 12.96 -20.50 -5.53
C ASP A 90 13.77 -19.90 -4.36
N VAL A 91 13.10 -19.61 -3.24
CA VAL A 91 13.70 -18.99 -2.05
C VAL A 91 13.21 -19.67 -0.76
N SER A 92 14.12 -19.91 0.17
CA SER A 92 13.79 -20.31 1.54
C SER A 92 13.84 -19.10 2.47
N VAL A 93 12.69 -18.70 3.01
CA VAL A 93 12.57 -17.51 3.86
C VAL A 93 12.83 -17.88 5.32
N GLN A 94 13.96 -17.41 5.85
CA GLN A 94 14.30 -17.64 7.27
C GLN A 94 13.61 -16.65 8.22
N ARG A 95 13.51 -15.38 7.82
CA ARG A 95 12.93 -14.32 8.65
C ARG A 95 12.47 -13.14 7.81
N VAL A 96 11.30 -12.59 8.14
CA VAL A 96 10.83 -11.29 7.64
C VAL A 96 10.68 -10.37 8.83
N LYS A 97 11.20 -9.13 8.73
CA LYS A 97 11.06 -8.10 9.76
C LYS A 97 10.60 -6.81 9.12
N LEU A 98 9.45 -6.32 9.56
CA LEU A 98 8.95 -4.99 9.25
C LEU A 98 9.33 -4.05 10.40
N ILE A 99 9.91 -2.90 10.08
CA ILE A 99 10.39 -1.92 11.06
C ILE A 99 9.69 -0.59 10.78
N ASN A 100 9.21 0.09 11.84
CA ASN A 100 8.56 1.40 11.76
C ASN A 100 7.26 1.45 10.93
N CYS A 101 6.55 0.32 10.76
CA CYS A 101 5.25 0.31 10.07
C CYS A 101 4.14 1.08 10.80
N GLU A 102 4.30 1.35 12.10
CA GLU A 102 3.30 2.10 12.90
C GLU A 102 3.25 3.59 12.57
N LYS A 103 4.32 4.19 12.03
CA LYS A 103 4.34 5.62 11.67
C LYS A 103 3.56 5.95 10.40
N TYR A 104 3.22 4.93 9.61
CA TYR A 104 2.45 5.06 8.37
C TYR A 104 1.07 4.40 8.47
N ALA A 105 0.75 3.79 9.63
CA ALA A 105 -0.62 3.45 9.97
C ALA A 105 -1.38 4.76 10.16
N TYR A 106 -2.28 5.06 9.22
CA TYR A 106 -3.15 6.23 9.15
C TYR A 106 -3.30 6.98 10.48
N SER A 107 -2.65 8.14 10.61
CA SER A 107 -3.15 9.17 11.51
C SER A 107 -4.57 9.49 11.05
N THR A 108 -5.56 9.05 11.82
CA THR A 108 -6.95 9.43 11.62
C THR A 108 -7.01 10.96 11.45
N PRO A 109 -7.67 11.49 10.41
CA PRO A 109 -7.92 12.92 10.34
C PRO A 109 -8.58 13.33 11.65
N ALA A 110 -8.03 14.36 12.32
CA ALA A 110 -8.62 14.89 13.53
C ALA A 110 -10.12 15.13 13.28
N PRO A 111 -11.02 14.77 14.21
CA PRO A 111 -12.44 15.01 14.04
C PRO A 111 -12.64 16.50 13.75
N VAL A 112 -13.24 16.80 12.59
CA VAL A 112 -13.53 18.16 12.14
C VAL A 112 -14.33 18.86 13.25
N PRO A 113 -13.93 20.07 13.71
CA PRO A 113 -14.69 20.79 14.72
C PRO A 113 -16.10 21.03 14.21
N THR A 114 -17.10 20.42 14.87
CA THR A 114 -18.49 20.68 14.57
C THR A 114 -18.78 22.11 15.04
N HIS A 115 -18.87 23.05 14.10
CA HIS A 115 -19.31 24.40 14.40
C HIS A 115 -20.76 24.31 14.92
N ARG A 116 -20.93 24.34 16.25
CA ARG A 116 -22.25 24.46 16.87
C ARG A 116 -22.71 25.89 16.65
N TYR A 117 -23.52 26.12 15.63
CA TYR A 117 -24.29 27.36 15.56
C TYR A 117 -25.35 27.30 16.65
N ALA A 118 -25.19 28.12 17.69
CA ALA A 118 -26.24 28.36 18.66
C ALA A 118 -27.35 29.15 17.97
N VAL A 119 -28.50 28.53 17.75
CA VAL A 119 -29.69 29.23 17.27
C VAL A 119 -30.24 30.04 18.44
N SER A 120 -30.01 31.35 18.42
CA SER A 120 -30.70 32.29 19.32
C SER A 120 -32.12 32.47 18.82
N SER A 121 -33.10 32.05 19.63
CA SER A 121 -34.52 32.28 19.37
C SER A 121 -34.87 33.70 19.78
N THR A 122 -35.18 34.57 18.82
CA THR A 122 -36.10 35.69 19.07
C THR A 122 -37.02 35.93 17.88
N HIS A 123 -38.26 35.55 18.13
CA HIS A 123 -39.49 36.23 17.75
C HIS A 123 -39.95 36.33 16.28
N VAL A 124 -41.25 36.10 16.18
CA VAL A 124 -42.08 35.87 15.02
C VAL A 124 -42.45 37.20 14.37
N SER A 125 -42.41 37.28 13.03
CA SER A 125 -43.44 38.05 12.32
C SER A 125 -43.63 37.54 10.89
N SER A 126 -44.90 37.49 10.53
CA SER A 126 -45.55 36.77 9.44
C SER A 126 -45.32 37.35 8.05
N CYS A 127 -45.08 36.49 7.06
CA CYS A 127 -45.65 36.65 5.73
C CYS A 127 -45.73 35.31 4.99
N THR A 128 -46.90 35.05 4.42
CA THR A 128 -47.37 33.79 3.85
C THR A 128 -47.06 33.71 2.35
N THR A 129 -46.37 32.66 1.90
CA THR A 129 -46.69 31.99 0.63
C THR A 129 -46.17 30.55 0.60
N CYS A 130 -47.07 29.67 0.15
CA CYS A 130 -47.13 28.21 0.02
C CYS A 130 -45.85 27.52 -0.54
N LEU A 131 -45.27 26.57 0.20
CA LEU A 131 -45.45 25.10 0.12
C LEU A 131 -44.90 24.40 -1.14
N HIS A 132 -43.67 23.87 -1.02
CA HIS A 132 -43.39 22.47 -1.38
C HIS A 132 -42.49 21.85 -0.30
N TYR A 133 -43.09 20.96 0.48
CA TYR A 133 -42.42 20.14 1.47
C TYR A 133 -41.90 18.89 0.77
N SER A 134 -40.58 18.84 0.56
CA SER A 134 -39.88 17.57 0.32
C SER A 134 -39.13 17.23 1.60
N PRO A 135 -39.44 16.12 2.30
CA PRO A 135 -38.55 15.67 3.35
C PRO A 135 -37.21 15.28 2.70
N ALA A 136 -36.14 15.98 3.08
CA ALA A 136 -34.79 15.55 2.74
C ALA A 136 -34.61 14.09 3.21
N PRO A 137 -33.95 13.22 2.43
CA PRO A 137 -33.69 11.86 2.87
C PRO A 137 -32.92 11.94 4.18
N THR A 138 -33.54 11.44 5.26
CA THR A 138 -32.90 11.21 6.54
C THR A 138 -31.61 10.44 6.27
N ALA A 139 -30.47 11.12 6.41
CA ALA A 139 -29.18 10.48 6.41
C ALA A 139 -29.18 9.49 7.58
N TYR A 140 -29.30 8.20 7.27
CA TYR A 140 -28.95 7.15 8.21
C TYR A 140 -27.54 7.48 8.75
N PRO A 141 -27.29 7.36 10.07
CA PRO A 141 -25.92 7.43 10.55
C PRO A 141 -25.11 6.35 9.80
N PRO A 142 -23.87 6.65 9.35
CA PRO A 142 -23.06 5.64 8.69
C PRO A 142 -22.87 4.45 9.66
N ALA A 143 -23.10 3.24 9.15
CA ALA A 143 -22.84 2.03 9.91
C ALA A 143 -21.40 2.04 10.44
N PRO A 144 -21.14 1.53 11.65
CA PRO A 144 -19.77 1.41 12.15
C PRO A 144 -18.94 0.59 11.14
N PRO A 145 -17.69 0.99 10.85
CA PRO A 145 -16.87 0.28 9.89
C PRO A 145 -16.70 -1.18 10.36
N PRO A 146 -16.72 -2.16 9.44
CA PRO A 146 -16.38 -3.54 9.79
C PRO A 146 -15.00 -3.54 10.44
N THR A 147 -14.91 -4.08 11.64
CA THR A 147 -13.64 -4.39 12.29
C THR A 147 -12.92 -5.41 11.42
N TYR A 148 -12.08 -4.94 10.51
CA TYR A 148 -11.07 -5.78 9.85
C TYR A 148 -9.98 -6.04 10.87
N GLY A 149 -10.24 -7.00 11.76
CA GLY A 149 -9.17 -7.67 12.47
C GLY A 149 -8.18 -8.18 11.44
N ILE A 150 -6.90 -7.87 11.63
CA ILE A 150 -5.80 -8.41 10.84
C ILE A 150 -5.81 -9.92 11.09
N ARG A 151 -6.54 -10.67 10.28
CA ARG A 151 -6.32 -12.10 10.13
C ARG A 151 -5.12 -12.23 9.23
N CYS A 152 -3.95 -12.45 9.80
CA CYS A 152 -2.84 -13.04 9.08
C CYS A 152 -3.28 -14.45 8.66
N PRO A 153 -3.49 -14.77 7.37
CA PRO A 153 -3.63 -16.14 6.97
C PRO A 153 -2.22 -16.68 6.76
N PHE A 154 -1.48 -16.95 7.84
CA PHE A 154 -0.41 -17.95 7.74
C PHE A 154 -1.11 -19.31 7.62
N ARG A 155 -1.48 -19.69 6.39
CA ARG A 155 -1.65 -21.11 6.08
C ARG A 155 -0.25 -21.67 5.89
N ALA A 156 0.28 -22.26 6.95
CA ALA A 156 1.34 -23.24 6.80
C ALA A 156 0.79 -24.35 5.91
N ILE A 157 1.40 -24.55 4.73
CA ILE A 157 1.22 -25.77 3.95
C ILE A 157 2.19 -26.78 4.59
N PRO A 158 1.71 -27.84 5.27
CA PRO A 158 2.61 -28.93 5.67
C PRO A 158 3.12 -29.67 4.43
N MET A 159 4.35 -30.18 4.54
CA MET A 159 5.08 -30.94 3.51
C MET A 159 4.26 -32.07 2.87
#